data_AF-A0AAJ1W9P0-F1
#
_entry.id   AF-A0AAJ1W9P0-F1
#
_cell.length_a   1.000
_cell.length_b   1.000
_cell.length_c   1.000
_cell.angle_alpha   90.00
_cell.angle_beta   90.00
_cell.angle_gamma   90.00
#
_symmetry.space_group_name_H-M   'P 1'
#
loop_
_entity.id
_entity.type
_entity.pdbx_description
1 polymer ?
#
loop_
_entity_poly.entity_id
_entity_poly.type
_entity_poly.pdbx_seq_one_letter_code
_entity_poly.pdbx_strand_id
1 'polypeptide(L)' 'MTRPPRMVYDIVKQRAAELGIPMGQYVADLLAEHVGHPELVLALHKSREELPLAM' A
#
# COMPACT_ATOMS: atom_id res chain seq x y z
N MET A 1 -2.50 -10.90 -16.36
CA MET A 1 -2.04 -10.83 -14.96
C MET A 1 -0.55 -11.09 -14.93
N THR A 2 0.25 -10.13 -14.49
CA THR A 2 1.68 -10.32 -14.25
C THR A 2 1.88 -11.10 -12.94
N ARG A 3 2.90 -11.97 -12.89
CA ARG A 3 3.24 -12.75 -11.70
C ARG A 3 4.63 -12.32 -11.23
N PRO A 4 4.74 -11.49 -10.18
CA PRO A 4 6.05 -11.12 -9.66
C PRO A 4 6.78 -12.37 -9.11
N PRO A 5 8.12 -12.37 -9.08
CA PRO A 5 8.88 -13.40 -8.38
C PRO A 5 8.37 -13.61 -6.95
N ARG A 6 8.43 -14.84 -6.45
CA ARG A 6 7.80 -15.21 -5.17
C ARG A 6 8.25 -14.33 -4.01
N MET A 7 9.54 -14.02 -3.93
CA MET A 7 10.10 -13.13 -2.91
C MET A 7 9.45 -11.74 -2.95
N VAL A 8 9.23 -11.18 -4.14
CA VAL A 8 8.60 -9.86 -4.31
C VAL A 8 7.13 -9.92 -3.89
N TYR A 9 6.42 -11.00 -4.28
CA TYR A 9 5.04 -11.22 -3.85
C TYR A 9 4.90 -11.25 -2.33
N ASP A 10 5.77 -12.01 -1.64
CA ASP A 10 5.69 -12.16 -0.19
C ASP A 10 5.97 -10.82 0.52
N ILE A 11 6.94 -10.04 0.05
CA ILE A 11 7.23 -8.69 0.58
C ILE A 11 6.04 -7.76 0.38
N VAL A 12 5.46 -7.73 -0.82
CA VAL A 12 4.31 -6.87 -1.15
C VAL A 12 3.09 -7.24 -0.30
N LYS A 13 2.82 -8.55 -0.15
CA LYS A 13 1.74 -9.05 0.70
C LYS A 13 1.94 -8.63 2.15
N GLN A 14 3.16 -8.77 2.68
CA GLN A 14 3.49 -8.38 4.05
C GLN A 14 3.28 -6.88 4.28
N ARG A 15 3.83 -6.02 3.41
CA ARG A 15 3.71 -4.56 3.57
C ARG A 15 2.27 -4.07 3.45
N ALA A 16 1.49 -4.65 2.54
CA ALA A 16 0.06 -4.36 2.44
C ALA A 16 -0.68 -4.72 3.75
N ALA A 17 -0.34 -5.86 4.35
CA ALA A 17 -0.90 -6.28 5.63
C ALA A 17 -0.47 -5.38 6.81
N GLU A 18 0.79 -4.94 6.85
CA GLU A 18 1.31 -3.99 7.86
C GLU A 18 0.57 -2.64 7.81
N LEU A 19 0.21 -2.19 6.61
CA LEU A 19 -0.61 -0.99 6.39
C LEU A 19 -2.11 -1.23 6.56
N GLY A 20 -2.54 -2.49 6.74
CA GLY A 20 -3.96 -2.86 6.86
C GLY A 20 -4.77 -2.65 5.57
N ILE A 21 -4.13 -2.68 4.40
CA ILE A 21 -4.78 -2.40 3.10
C ILE A 21 -4.76 -3.63 2.18
N PRO A 22 -5.71 -3.73 1.23
CA PRO A 22 -5.67 -4.79 0.23
C PRO A 22 -4.38 -4.73 -0.59
N MET A 23 -3.79 -5.90 -0.87
CA MET A 23 -2.56 -5.99 -1.68
C MET A 23 -2.71 -5.34 -3.06
N GLY A 24 -3.90 -5.41 -3.67
CA GLY A 24 -4.19 -4.72 -4.93
C GLY A 24 -4.12 -3.20 -4.80
N GLN A 25 -4.57 -2.63 -3.67
CA GLN A 25 -4.47 -1.20 -3.40
C GLN A 25 -3.01 -0.78 -3.22
N TYR A 26 -2.23 -1.57 -2.48
CA TYR A 26 -0.80 -1.32 -2.29
C TYR A 26 -0.05 -1.25 -3.63
N VAL A 27 -0.33 -2.19 -4.55
CA VAL A 27 0.28 -2.19 -5.89
C VAL A 27 -0.21 -1.02 -6.74
N ALA A 28 -1.50 -0.68 -6.68
CA ALA A 28 -2.05 0.45 -7.42
C ALA A 28 -1.41 1.78 -6.99
N ASP A 29 -1.27 2.00 -5.68
CA ASP A 29 -0.64 3.18 -5.12
C ASP A 29 0.85 3.26 -5.50
N LEU A 30 1.58 2.14 -5.39
CA LEU A 30 2.99 2.08 -5.83
C LEU A 30 3.15 2.43 -7.31
N LEU A 31 2.25 1.96 -8.16
CA LEU A 31 2.28 2.27 -9.59
C LEU A 31 2.01 3.76 -9.81
N ALA A 32 0.99 4.31 -9.15
CA ALA A 32 0.67 5.73 -9.24
C ALA A 32 1.86 6.62 -8.83
N GLU A 33 2.49 6.33 -7.69
CA GLU A 33 3.70 7.04 -7.23
C GLU A 33 4.86 6.86 -8.23
N HIS A 34 5.10 5.63 -8.68
CA HIS A 34 6.20 5.31 -9.61
C HIS A 34 6.08 6.04 -10.95
N VAL A 35 4.86 6.27 -11.45
CA VAL A 35 4.61 6.99 -12.70
C VAL A 35 4.42 8.51 -12.53
N GLY A 36 4.63 9.03 -11.31
CA GLY A 36 4.59 10.48 -11.05
C GLY A 36 3.19 11.05 -10.79
N HIS A 37 2.26 10.22 -10.32
CA HIS A 37 0.88 10.59 -9.97
C HIS A 37 0.56 10.34 -8.47
N PRO A 38 1.29 10.98 -7.54
CA PRO A 38 1.08 10.79 -6.11
C PRO A 38 -0.32 11.23 -5.63
N GLU A 39 -1.01 12.10 -6.36
CA GLU A 39 -2.38 12.52 -6.09
C GLU A 39 -3.40 11.37 -6.20
N LEU A 40 -3.04 10.28 -6.88
CA LEU A 40 -3.88 9.08 -7.01
C LEU A 40 -3.62 8.04 -5.91
N VAL A 41 -2.62 8.26 -5.04
CA VAL A 41 -2.32 7.35 -3.93
C VAL A 41 -3.41 7.44 -2.87
N LEU A 42 -4.01 6.30 -2.53
CA LEU A 42 -5.13 6.27 -1.59
C LEU A 42 -4.75 5.87 -0.17
N ALA A 43 -3.73 5.04 0.02
CA ALA A 43 -3.49 4.41 1.31
C ALA A 43 -2.02 4.15 1.66
N LEU A 44 -1.10 4.13 0.69
CA LEU A 44 0.33 3.83 0.90
C LEU A 44 1.02 4.75 1.92
N HIS A 45 0.57 6.01 2.04
CA HIS A 45 1.13 7.00 2.96
C HIS A 45 0.18 7.41 4.08
N LYS A 46 -0.97 6.75 4.22
CA LYS A 46 -1.84 6.97 5.37
C LYS A 46 -1.14 6.33 6.57
N SER A 47 -0.24 7.09 7.21
CA SER A 47 0.14 6.83 8.59
C SER A 47 -1.15 6.65 9.35
N ARG A 48 -1.33 5.47 9.96
CA ARG A 48 -2.47 5.11 10.81
C ARG A 48 -2.76 6.34 11.68
N GLU A 49 -3.71 7.17 11.26
CA GLU A 49 -4.06 8.37 11.98
C GLU A 49 -4.43 7.84 13.35
N GLU A 50 -3.59 8.13 14.35
CA GLU A 50 -3.91 7.84 15.73
C GLU A 50 -5.19 8.61 15.97
N LEU A 51 -6.32 7.89 15.91
CA LEU A 51 -7.60 8.41 16.33
C LEU A 51 -7.32 9.08 17.68
N PRO A 52 -7.57 10.39 17.86
CA PRO A 52 -7.31 11.02 19.13
C PRO A 52 -8.08 10.21 20.18
N LEU A 53 -7.35 9.65 21.14
CA LEU A 53 -7.90 8.91 22.27
C LEU A 53 -8.83 9.86 23.02
N ALA A 54 -10.10 9.87 22.65
CA ALA A 54 -11.14 10.53 23.42
C ALA A 54 -11.64 9.53 24.47
N MET A 55 -11.31 9.89 25.72
CA MET A 55 -11.69 9.26 26.99
C MET A 55 -13.19 9.14 27.20
#